data_AF-A2EBD4-F1
#
_entry.id   AF-A2EBD4-F1
#
_cell.length_a   1.000
_cell.length_b   1.000
_cell.length_c   1.000
_cell.angle_alpha   90.00
_cell.angle_beta   90.00
_cell.angle_gamma   90.00
#
_symmetry.space_group_name_H-M   'P 1'
#
loop_
_entity.id
_entity.type
_entity.pdbx_description
1 polymer ?
#
loop_
_entity_poly.entity_id
_entity_poly.type
_entity_poly.pdbx_seq_one_letter_code
_entity_poly.pdbx_strand_id
1 'polypeptide(L)'
;MTLPATGSEWNNGFVISRCATAEKLAAGNQVTFPKFSLLDPKYTMTLPTRQLRNGLFDAMCHCIDQFLTPQVVPMMDNFWLSVMRELVDISLDLLKPDSSLELHGRLVVAATFALNLVFTLGKNTCWGIHQIGHQLTAEYGIDHGATLAMVTIPFLRHFKKEREFNLARSAERVFDIREGSDEEKATKFIERLQEWIISIGHVKTVSECDHAKLPIKEGDLEKVVKMVMVSNGDKPFGYEKMVTEDVVREVLSQIIV
;
A
#
# COMPACT_ATOMS: atom_id res chain seq x y z
N MET A 1 19.62 -5.32 0.00
CA MET A 1 18.42 -4.73 -0.58
C MET A 1 18.85 -3.91 -1.77
N THR A 2 18.31 -4.23 -2.94
CA THR A 2 18.56 -3.52 -4.20
C THR A 2 17.33 -2.77 -4.69
N LEU A 3 16.16 -3.05 -4.10
CA LEU A 3 14.88 -2.41 -4.38
C LEU A 3 14.11 -2.27 -3.04
N PRO A 4 14.00 -1.06 -2.48
CA PRO A 4 13.22 -0.83 -1.26
C PRO A 4 11.74 -0.75 -1.60
N ALA A 5 10.95 -1.65 -1.00
CA ALA A 5 9.49 -1.67 -1.17
C ALA A 5 8.85 -2.56 -0.08
N THR A 6 9.31 -3.81 -0.07
CA THR A 6 8.49 -4.92 0.47
C THR A 6 8.67 -5.20 1.97
N GLY A 7 9.76 -4.74 2.59
CA GLY A 7 10.18 -5.15 3.94
C GLY A 7 10.52 -6.65 4.08
N SER A 8 10.48 -7.43 2.98
CA SER A 8 10.69 -8.89 2.99
C SER A 8 12.07 -9.29 3.52
N GLU A 9 13.04 -8.38 3.48
CA GLU A 9 14.35 -8.54 4.09
C GLU A 9 14.33 -8.61 5.63
N TRP A 10 13.25 -8.18 6.30
CA TRP A 10 13.10 -8.23 7.76
C TRP A 10 11.69 -8.69 8.19
N ASN A 11 11.00 -9.46 7.35
CA ASN A 11 9.76 -10.13 7.75
C ASN A 11 9.79 -11.60 7.33
N ASN A 12 8.67 -12.30 7.54
CA ASN A 12 8.52 -13.71 7.22
C ASN A 12 7.43 -13.98 6.17
N GLY A 13 6.93 -12.93 5.53
CA GLY A 13 5.94 -13.03 4.48
C GLY A 13 6.59 -13.35 3.14
N PHE A 14 5.86 -14.06 2.29
CA PHE A 14 6.20 -14.24 0.90
C PHE A 14 4.94 -14.26 0.04
N VAL A 15 5.05 -13.76 -1.18
CA VAL A 15 3.95 -13.69 -2.16
C VAL A 15 4.40 -14.35 -3.44
N ILE A 16 3.69 -15.39 -3.88
CA ILE A 16 4.07 -16.20 -5.04
C ILE A 16 2.93 -16.21 -6.05
N SER A 17 3.28 -16.02 -7.33
CA SER A 17 2.35 -16.13 -8.44
C SER A 17 2.42 -17.51 -9.09
N ARG A 18 1.27 -18.08 -9.45
CA ARG A 18 1.15 -19.31 -10.22
C ARG A 18 0.50 -19.01 -11.56
N CYS A 19 1.32 -18.80 -12.59
CA CYS A 19 0.84 -18.40 -13.92
C CYS A 19 -0.17 -19.40 -14.52
N ALA A 20 -0.03 -20.70 -14.25
CA ALA A 20 -0.93 -21.74 -14.76
C ALA A 20 -2.37 -21.62 -14.24
N THR A 21 -2.58 -20.96 -13.09
CA THR A 21 -3.89 -20.76 -12.48
C THR A 21 -4.27 -19.28 -12.38
N ALA A 22 -3.41 -18.37 -12.86
CA ALA A 22 -3.56 -16.92 -12.73
C ALA A 22 -3.77 -16.43 -11.29
N GLU A 23 -3.13 -17.10 -10.32
CA GLU A 23 -3.24 -16.76 -8.89
C GLU A 23 -1.98 -16.05 -8.39
N LYS A 24 -2.15 -15.12 -7.44
CA LYS A 24 -1.06 -14.52 -6.65
C LYS A 24 -1.46 -14.52 -5.17
N LEU A 25 -0.78 -15.34 -4.37
CA LEU A 25 -1.15 -15.63 -2.99
C LEU A 25 -0.03 -15.28 -2.02
N ALA A 26 -0.41 -14.78 -0.84
CA ALA A 26 0.50 -14.47 0.26
C ALA A 26 0.47 -15.58 1.33
N ALA A 27 1.61 -15.84 1.94
CA ALA A 27 1.74 -16.71 3.10
C ALA A 27 2.91 -16.24 3.98
N GLY A 28 3.08 -16.84 5.16
CA GLY A 28 4.22 -16.57 6.02
C GLY A 28 4.49 -17.70 7.01
N ASN A 29 5.75 -17.86 7.41
CA ASN A 29 6.17 -18.89 8.36
C ASN A 29 7.40 -18.42 9.15
N GLN A 30 7.54 -18.76 10.43
CA GLN A 30 8.75 -18.37 11.19
C GLN A 30 10.06 -18.85 10.56
N VAL A 31 10.05 -19.93 9.78
CA VAL A 31 11.26 -20.43 9.11
C VAL A 31 11.69 -19.61 7.90
N THR A 32 10.83 -18.72 7.37
CA THR A 32 11.14 -17.90 6.19
C THR A 32 11.77 -16.55 6.54
N PHE A 33 11.99 -16.23 7.82
CA PHE A 33 12.82 -15.08 8.19
C PHE A 33 14.24 -15.22 7.60
N PRO A 34 14.75 -14.19 6.90
CA PRO A 34 16.16 -14.13 6.53
C PRO A 34 17.06 -14.24 7.77
N LYS A 35 18.17 -14.98 7.66
CA LYS A 35 19.17 -15.07 8.75
C LYS A 35 19.90 -13.76 8.97
N PHE A 36 20.12 -13.02 7.89
CA PHE A 36 20.64 -11.67 7.88
C PHE A 36 20.22 -11.01 6.57
N SER A 37 20.25 -9.69 6.54
CA SER A 37 19.98 -8.88 5.36
C SER A 37 21.04 -7.79 5.25
N LEU A 38 21.58 -7.61 4.04
CA LEU A 38 22.54 -6.55 3.74
C LEU A 38 21.81 -5.41 3.04
N LEU A 39 21.85 -4.21 3.60
CA LEU A 39 21.17 -3.04 3.06
C LEU A 39 22.24 -2.02 2.64
N ASP A 40 22.46 -1.86 1.34
CA ASP A 40 23.39 -0.86 0.78
C ASP A 40 22.61 0.03 -0.21
N PRO A 41 22.31 1.28 0.17
CA PRO A 41 21.54 2.20 -0.65
C PRO A 41 22.20 2.55 -1.99
N LYS A 42 23.51 2.29 -2.19
CA LYS A 42 24.16 2.51 -3.48
C LYS A 42 23.51 1.71 -4.61
N TYR A 43 22.98 0.52 -4.29
CA TYR A 43 22.32 -0.33 -5.28
C TYR A 43 20.93 0.16 -5.69
N THR A 44 20.35 1.13 -4.98
CA THR A 44 19.02 1.68 -5.29
C THR A 44 19.12 2.91 -6.18
N MET A 45 20.29 3.54 -6.26
CA MET A 45 20.54 4.77 -7.05
C MET A 45 20.37 4.59 -8.56
N THR A 46 20.44 3.36 -9.07
CA THR A 46 20.28 3.05 -10.51
C THR A 46 18.86 2.58 -10.86
N LEU A 47 17.94 2.57 -9.90
CA LEU A 47 16.56 2.16 -10.15
C LEU A 47 15.84 3.17 -11.06
N PRO A 48 15.03 2.69 -12.02
CA PRO A 48 14.14 3.58 -12.75
C PRO A 48 13.15 4.29 -11.81
N THR A 49 12.78 5.53 -12.12
CA THR A 49 11.79 6.33 -11.35
C THR A 49 10.50 5.55 -11.08
N ARG A 50 10.05 4.74 -12.05
CA ARG A 50 8.88 3.85 -11.89
C ARG A 50 9.03 2.87 -10.72
N GLN A 51 10.20 2.26 -10.53
CA GLN A 51 10.44 1.34 -9.41
C GLN A 51 10.57 2.09 -8.08
N LEU A 52 11.17 3.28 -8.09
CA LEU A 52 11.26 4.12 -6.88
C LEU A 52 9.88 4.56 -6.39
N ARG A 53 8.99 5.04 -7.28
CA ARG A 53 7.62 5.42 -6.89
C ARG A 53 6.78 4.22 -6.46
N ASN A 54 7.00 3.04 -7.07
CA ASN A 54 6.36 1.81 -6.63
C ASN A 54 6.79 1.45 -5.21
N GLY A 55 8.10 1.52 -4.92
CA GLY A 55 8.64 1.22 -3.61
C GLY A 55 8.21 2.18 -2.50
N LEU A 56 8.19 3.49 -2.81
CA LEU A 56 7.61 4.52 -1.93
C LEU A 56 6.17 4.18 -1.55
N PHE A 57 5.35 3.86 -2.56
CA PHE A 57 3.93 3.64 -2.31
C PHE A 57 3.63 2.28 -1.65
N ASP A 58 4.39 1.23 -1.98
CA ASP A 58 4.29 -0.07 -1.31
C ASP A 58 4.58 0.06 0.20
N ALA A 59 5.65 0.76 0.56
CA ALA A 59 5.98 1.06 1.95
C ALA A 59 4.90 1.92 2.65
N MET A 60 4.34 2.91 1.95
CA MET A 60 3.21 3.70 2.47
C MET A 60 1.99 2.81 2.71
N CYS A 61 1.67 1.94 1.77
CA CYS A 61 0.52 1.05 1.84
C CYS A 61 0.66 0.02 2.98
N HIS A 62 1.87 -0.50 3.22
CA HIS A 62 2.16 -1.32 4.40
C HIS A 62 1.84 -0.58 5.69
N CYS A 63 2.24 0.68 5.80
CA CYS A 63 1.88 1.49 6.98
C CYS A 63 0.37 1.65 7.08
N ILE A 64 -0.33 1.99 5.98
CA ILE A 64 -1.79 2.17 5.94
C ILE A 64 -2.52 0.90 6.38
N ASP A 65 -2.16 -0.27 5.85
CA ASP A 65 -2.85 -1.52 6.16
C ASP A 65 -2.65 -1.97 7.62
N GLN A 66 -1.54 -1.59 8.25
CA GLN A 66 -1.28 -1.89 9.67
C GLN A 66 -1.86 -0.84 10.62
N PHE A 67 -1.80 0.44 10.25
CA PHE A 67 -2.13 1.56 11.12
C PHE A 67 -3.60 1.98 11.02
N LEU A 68 -4.14 2.16 9.80
CA LEU A 68 -5.47 2.73 9.55
C LEU A 68 -6.58 1.70 9.78
N THR A 69 -6.65 1.18 11.00
CA THR A 69 -7.72 0.32 11.50
C THR A 69 -8.49 1.05 12.61
N PRO A 70 -9.70 0.61 13.01
CA PRO A 70 -10.41 1.21 14.14
C PRO A 70 -9.67 1.11 15.48
N GLN A 71 -8.85 0.07 15.69
CA GLN A 71 -8.05 -0.08 16.90
C GLN A 71 -6.97 1.01 17.00
N VAL A 72 -6.72 1.53 18.20
CA VAL A 72 -5.65 2.53 18.48
C VAL A 72 -4.60 1.90 19.40
N VAL A 73 -3.34 1.94 18.98
CA VAL A 73 -2.19 1.47 19.76
C VAL A 73 -1.11 2.56 19.69
N PRO A 74 -1.16 3.58 20.58
CA PRO A 74 -0.46 4.84 20.35
C PRO A 74 1.04 4.75 20.06
N MET A 75 1.75 3.84 20.74
CA MET A 75 3.19 3.64 20.50
C MET A 75 3.46 3.18 19.06
N MET A 76 2.73 2.16 18.60
CA MET A 76 2.90 1.60 17.27
C MET A 76 2.35 2.54 16.19
N ASP A 77 1.19 3.15 16.46
CA ASP A 77 0.57 4.15 15.60
C ASP A 77 1.50 5.31 15.30
N ASN A 78 2.15 5.87 16.34
CA ASN A 78 3.10 6.97 16.15
C ASN A 78 4.31 6.54 15.30
N PHE A 79 4.73 5.29 15.41
CA PHE A 79 5.80 4.77 14.58
C PHE A 79 5.42 4.75 13.09
N TRP A 80 4.27 4.17 12.74
CA TRP A 80 3.82 4.18 11.34
C TRP A 80 3.54 5.59 10.81
N LEU A 81 2.98 6.49 11.63
CA LEU A 81 2.80 7.89 11.24
C LEU A 81 4.14 8.58 10.92
N SER A 82 5.21 8.28 11.67
CA SER A 82 6.55 8.78 11.37
C SER A 82 7.11 8.22 10.07
N VAL A 83 6.90 6.93 9.77
CA VAL A 83 7.31 6.33 8.49
C VAL A 83 6.53 6.92 7.33
N MET A 84 5.21 7.09 7.47
CA MET A 84 4.37 7.71 6.44
C MET A 84 4.82 9.14 6.12
N ARG A 85 5.11 9.94 7.16
CA ARG A 85 5.65 11.30 6.98
C ARG A 85 6.99 11.29 6.25
N GLU A 86 7.91 10.43 6.69
CA GLU A 86 9.24 10.29 6.07
C GLU A 86 9.14 9.97 4.57
N LEU A 87 8.26 9.04 4.18
CA LEU A 87 8.02 8.68 2.78
C LEU A 87 7.48 9.86 1.96
N VAL A 88 6.60 10.68 2.54
CA VAL A 88 6.11 11.91 1.88
C VAL A 88 7.25 12.91 1.71
N ASP A 89 7.99 13.18 2.79
CA ASP A 89 9.04 14.20 2.84
C ASP A 89 10.16 13.95 1.84
N ILE A 90 10.58 12.69 1.66
CA ILE A 90 11.68 12.35 0.72
C ILE A 90 11.23 12.20 -0.73
N SER A 91 9.94 11.97 -0.99
CA SER A 91 9.45 11.40 -2.25
C SER A 91 9.84 12.19 -3.50
N LEU A 92 9.57 13.50 -3.55
CA LEU A 92 9.76 14.29 -4.77
C LEU A 92 11.25 14.49 -5.10
N ASP A 93 12.09 14.68 -4.09
CA ASP A 93 13.54 14.81 -4.30
C ASP A 93 14.18 13.47 -4.64
N LEU A 94 13.69 12.36 -4.05
CA LEU A 94 14.17 11.01 -4.34
C LEU A 94 13.91 10.60 -5.79
N LEU A 95 12.79 11.03 -6.38
CA LEU A 95 12.39 10.67 -7.73
C LEU A 95 13.13 11.46 -8.83
N LYS A 96 13.93 12.46 -8.46
CA LYS A 96 14.80 13.18 -9.40
C LYS A 96 15.92 12.25 -9.90
N PRO A 97 16.35 12.38 -11.17
CA PRO A 97 17.42 11.55 -11.74
C PRO A 97 18.76 11.61 -10.98
N ASP A 98 19.01 12.70 -10.26
CA ASP A 98 20.25 13.00 -9.53
C ASP A 98 20.10 12.89 -8.00
N SER A 99 19.10 12.14 -7.53
CA SER A 99 18.83 11.99 -6.09
C SER A 99 20.01 11.44 -5.30
N SER A 100 20.20 11.98 -4.09
CA SER A 100 21.39 11.72 -3.27
C SER A 100 21.38 10.34 -2.62
N LEU A 101 22.56 9.80 -2.33
CA LEU A 101 22.72 8.56 -1.56
C LEU A 101 22.00 8.63 -0.20
N GLU A 102 21.92 9.82 0.40
CA GLU A 102 21.19 10.05 1.64
C GLU A 102 19.69 9.74 1.49
N LEU A 103 19.04 10.28 0.46
CA LEU A 103 17.61 10.05 0.20
C LEU A 103 17.33 8.56 -0.06
N HIS A 104 18.21 7.90 -0.81
CA HIS A 104 18.14 6.44 -1.02
C HIS A 104 18.29 5.68 0.30
N GLY A 105 19.20 6.10 1.18
CA GLY A 105 19.36 5.53 2.51
C GLY A 105 18.12 5.70 3.39
N ARG A 106 17.48 6.87 3.33
CA ARG A 106 16.22 7.16 4.02
C ARG A 106 15.09 6.28 3.51
N LEU A 107 14.95 6.12 2.18
CA LEU A 107 13.97 5.19 1.59
C LEU A 107 14.23 3.75 2.05
N VAL A 108 15.48 3.28 2.00
CA VAL A 108 15.89 1.94 2.44
C VAL A 108 15.40 1.69 3.87
N VAL A 109 15.71 2.59 4.80
CA VAL A 109 15.28 2.46 6.20
C VAL A 109 13.75 2.51 6.32
N ALA A 110 13.10 3.50 5.70
CA ALA A 110 11.65 3.67 5.79
C ALA A 110 10.90 2.44 5.27
N ALA A 111 11.30 1.88 4.12
CA ALA A 111 10.68 0.69 3.54
C ALA A 111 10.89 -0.56 4.40
N THR A 112 12.08 -0.75 4.97
CA THR A 112 12.36 -1.87 5.88
C THR A 112 11.48 -1.78 7.13
N PHE A 113 11.35 -0.59 7.72
CA PHE A 113 10.56 -0.38 8.92
C PHE A 113 9.06 -0.31 8.68
N ALA A 114 8.62 -0.07 7.44
CA ALA A 114 7.22 -0.14 7.06
C ALA A 114 6.64 -1.56 7.27
N LEU A 115 7.44 -2.63 7.12
CA LEU A 115 6.98 -4.00 7.34
C LEU A 115 8.08 -4.92 7.90
N ASN A 116 8.19 -4.96 9.23
CA ASN A 116 9.13 -5.84 9.96
C ASN A 116 8.49 -6.61 11.14
N LEU A 117 7.16 -6.56 11.27
CA LEU A 117 6.33 -7.15 12.33
C LEU A 117 6.57 -6.64 13.76
N VAL A 118 7.70 -5.99 14.06
CA VAL A 118 8.02 -5.45 15.39
C VAL A 118 6.93 -4.50 15.88
N PHE A 119 6.46 -3.62 14.99
CA PHE A 119 5.47 -2.60 15.33
C PHE A 119 4.02 -3.11 15.25
N THR A 120 3.78 -4.36 14.83
CA THR A 120 2.42 -4.94 14.85
C THR A 120 1.99 -5.48 16.21
N LEU A 121 2.84 -5.42 17.23
CA LEU A 121 2.55 -6.00 18.54
C LEU A 121 1.32 -5.33 19.18
N GLY A 122 0.27 -6.13 19.39
CA GLY A 122 -0.99 -5.67 19.97
C GLY A 122 -1.91 -4.91 19.00
N LYS A 123 -1.56 -4.83 17.72
CA LYS A 123 -2.33 -4.17 16.67
C LYS A 123 -2.88 -5.19 15.68
N ASN A 124 -4.19 -5.23 15.52
CA ASN A 124 -4.87 -5.96 14.46
C ASN A 124 -4.74 -5.16 13.16
N THR A 125 -4.41 -5.85 12.07
CA THR A 125 -4.09 -5.24 10.76
C THR A 125 -5.19 -5.55 9.73
N CYS A 126 -5.28 -4.78 8.65
CA CYS A 126 -6.34 -4.91 7.64
C CYS A 126 -5.92 -5.74 6.44
N TRP A 127 -4.91 -5.33 5.67
CA TRP A 127 -4.45 -5.98 4.42
C TRP A 127 -5.45 -5.99 3.26
N GLY A 128 -6.59 -5.30 3.41
CA GLY A 128 -7.63 -5.29 2.38
C GLY A 128 -7.17 -4.64 1.07
N ILE A 129 -6.34 -3.59 1.15
CA ILE A 129 -5.79 -2.91 -0.03
C ILE A 129 -4.86 -3.86 -0.79
N HIS A 130 -3.95 -4.54 -0.08
CA HIS A 130 -3.04 -5.51 -0.69
C HIS A 130 -3.78 -6.67 -1.35
N GLN A 131 -4.78 -7.24 -0.67
CA GLN A 131 -5.53 -8.39 -1.18
C GLN A 131 -6.31 -8.06 -2.46
N ILE A 132 -6.87 -6.85 -2.57
CA ILE A 132 -7.51 -6.36 -3.81
C ILE A 132 -6.44 -6.08 -4.89
N GLY A 133 -5.37 -5.35 -4.55
CA GLY A 133 -4.30 -4.97 -5.48
C GLY A 133 -3.57 -6.18 -6.10
N HIS A 134 -3.41 -7.28 -5.36
CA HIS A 134 -2.86 -8.52 -5.89
C HIS A 134 -3.60 -9.03 -7.13
N GLN A 135 -4.93 -8.92 -7.15
CA GLN A 135 -5.73 -9.44 -8.26
C GLN A 135 -5.70 -8.51 -9.47
N LEU A 136 -5.54 -7.21 -9.28
CA LEU A 136 -5.23 -6.28 -10.38
C LEU A 136 -3.86 -6.58 -11.01
N THR A 137 -2.86 -6.96 -10.20
CA THR A 137 -1.56 -7.43 -10.72
C THR A 137 -1.74 -8.73 -11.52
N ALA A 138 -2.49 -9.68 -10.96
CA ALA A 138 -2.70 -11.00 -11.60
C ALA A 138 -3.45 -10.89 -12.93
N GLU A 139 -4.48 -10.04 -12.97
CA GLU A 139 -5.31 -9.84 -14.17
C GLU A 139 -4.60 -8.98 -15.21
N TYR A 140 -4.15 -7.77 -14.86
CA TYR A 140 -3.67 -6.80 -15.85
C TYR A 140 -2.14 -6.72 -15.95
N GLY A 141 -1.40 -7.43 -15.10
CA GLY A 141 0.07 -7.36 -15.09
C GLY A 141 0.63 -6.00 -14.67
N ILE A 142 -0.18 -5.18 -13.99
CA ILE A 142 0.20 -3.87 -13.44
C ILE A 142 1.14 -4.06 -12.25
N ASP A 143 2.09 -3.15 -12.07
CA ASP A 143 3.03 -3.21 -10.95
C ASP A 143 2.33 -3.16 -9.59
N HIS A 144 2.86 -3.87 -8.60
CA HIS A 144 2.25 -3.98 -7.28
C HIS A 144 1.97 -2.60 -6.65
N GLY A 145 2.98 -1.75 -6.51
CA GLY A 145 2.83 -0.41 -5.93
C GLY A 145 1.79 0.46 -6.66
N ALA A 146 1.68 0.33 -7.99
CA ALA A 146 0.66 1.03 -8.78
C ALA A 146 -0.76 0.51 -8.50
N THR A 147 -0.94 -0.81 -8.38
CA THR A 147 -2.26 -1.36 -7.99
C THR A 147 -2.69 -0.92 -6.60
N LEU A 148 -1.76 -0.84 -5.65
CA LEU A 148 -2.05 -0.35 -4.30
C LEU A 148 -2.46 1.13 -4.34
N ALA A 149 -1.80 1.95 -5.17
CA ALA A 149 -2.12 3.36 -5.32
C ALA A 149 -3.54 3.60 -5.85
N MET A 150 -3.97 2.78 -6.83
CA MET A 150 -5.34 2.81 -7.37
C MET A 150 -6.37 2.45 -6.29
N VAL A 151 -6.10 1.40 -5.50
CA VAL A 151 -7.05 0.85 -4.51
C VAL A 151 -7.16 1.70 -3.25
N THR A 152 -6.08 2.33 -2.80
CA THR A 152 -6.00 2.97 -1.48
C THR A 152 -7.07 4.04 -1.28
N ILE A 153 -7.25 4.95 -2.24
CA ILE A 153 -8.18 6.07 -2.08
C ILE A 153 -9.65 5.63 -1.99
N PRO A 154 -10.21 4.85 -2.94
CA PRO A 154 -11.58 4.37 -2.83
C PRO A 154 -11.79 3.52 -1.57
N PHE A 155 -10.81 2.71 -1.18
CA PHE A 155 -10.88 1.90 0.04
C PHE A 155 -10.94 2.75 1.32
N LEU A 156 -10.11 3.79 1.43
CA LEU A 156 -10.14 4.70 2.59
C LEU A 156 -11.41 5.55 2.64
N ARG A 157 -11.98 5.92 1.48
CA ARG A 157 -13.27 6.63 1.43
C ARG A 157 -14.41 5.77 1.97
N HIS A 158 -14.45 4.50 1.56
CA HIS A 158 -15.47 3.56 2.04
C HIS A 158 -15.42 3.43 3.57
N PHE A 159 -14.23 3.20 4.14
CA PHE A 159 -14.05 3.01 5.59
C PHE A 159 -13.76 4.30 6.37
N LYS A 160 -14.06 5.48 5.81
CA LYS A 160 -13.70 6.76 6.43
C LYS A 160 -14.30 6.88 7.83
N LYS A 161 -15.57 6.51 7.99
CA LYS A 161 -16.32 6.69 9.24
C LYS A 161 -15.77 5.81 10.36
N GLU A 162 -15.47 4.55 10.06
CA GLU A 162 -14.95 3.57 11.01
C GLU A 162 -13.50 3.89 11.44
N ARG A 163 -12.79 4.69 10.65
CA ARG A 163 -11.36 5.01 10.82
C ARG A 163 -11.11 6.51 11.05
N GLU A 164 -12.16 7.29 11.29
CA GLU A 164 -12.12 8.76 11.31
C GLU A 164 -11.01 9.30 12.21
N PHE A 165 -10.94 8.80 13.45
CA PHE A 165 -9.94 9.23 14.42
C PHE A 165 -8.49 9.02 13.93
N ASN A 166 -8.18 7.85 13.36
CA ASN A 166 -6.83 7.56 12.88
C ASN A 166 -6.52 8.31 11.57
N LEU A 167 -7.50 8.53 10.70
CA LEU A 167 -7.35 9.36 9.51
C LEU A 167 -7.10 10.83 9.88
N ALA A 168 -7.82 11.36 10.88
CA ALA A 168 -7.59 12.71 11.40
C ALA A 168 -6.17 12.86 11.97
N ARG A 169 -5.70 11.87 12.75
CA ARG A 169 -4.31 11.83 13.23
C ARG A 169 -3.30 11.77 12.10
N SER A 170 -3.59 11.05 11.01
CA SER A 170 -2.72 11.06 9.82
C SER A 170 -2.67 12.43 9.17
N ALA A 171 -3.79 13.14 9.06
CA ALA A 171 -3.83 14.50 8.52
C ALA A 171 -2.86 15.41 9.30
N GLU A 172 -2.89 15.34 10.63
CA GLU A 172 -2.04 16.12 11.51
C GLU A 172 -0.57 15.75 11.41
N ARG A 173 -0.24 14.45 11.40
CA ARG A 173 1.14 13.99 11.54
C ARG A 173 1.89 13.86 10.22
N VAL A 174 1.19 13.60 9.12
CA VAL A 174 1.78 13.40 7.79
C VAL A 174 1.76 14.69 6.99
N PHE A 175 0.72 15.52 7.14
CA PHE A 175 0.52 16.73 6.33
C PHE A 175 0.35 18.02 7.14
N ASP A 176 0.58 17.98 8.46
CA ASP A 176 0.48 19.14 9.37
C ASP A 176 -0.91 19.84 9.37
N ILE A 177 -1.98 19.10 9.05
CA ILE A 177 -3.36 19.61 9.01
C ILE A 177 -3.99 19.51 10.41
N ARG A 178 -3.93 20.59 11.18
CA ARG A 178 -4.35 20.61 12.60
C ARG A 178 -5.69 21.28 12.86
N GLU A 179 -6.24 21.98 11.86
CA GLU A 179 -7.49 22.72 11.98
C GLU A 179 -8.68 21.93 11.40
N GLY A 180 -9.81 22.06 12.08
CA GLY A 180 -11.09 21.43 11.71
C GLY A 180 -11.48 20.28 12.63
N SER A 181 -12.69 19.75 12.40
CA SER A 181 -13.17 18.54 13.06
C SER A 181 -12.37 17.30 12.63
N ASP A 182 -12.51 16.19 13.37
CA ASP A 182 -11.87 14.93 12.97
C ASP A 182 -12.39 14.44 11.61
N GLU A 183 -13.69 14.62 11.33
CA GLU A 183 -14.27 14.33 10.02
C GLU A 183 -13.65 15.17 8.88
N GLU A 184 -13.45 16.47 9.10
CA GLU A 184 -12.82 17.37 8.13
C GLU A 184 -11.36 16.99 7.90
N LYS A 185 -10.60 16.74 8.98
CA LYS A 185 -9.20 16.30 8.90
C LYS A 185 -9.08 14.95 8.19
N ALA A 186 -9.96 13.98 8.50
CA ALA A 186 -9.97 12.68 7.84
C ALA A 186 -10.20 12.82 6.32
N THR A 187 -11.11 13.71 5.91
CA THR A 187 -11.35 14.02 4.49
C THR A 187 -10.11 14.62 3.85
N LYS A 188 -9.53 15.66 4.47
CA LYS A 188 -8.31 16.32 4.00
C LYS A 188 -7.12 15.36 3.90
N PHE A 189 -6.99 14.38 4.80
CA PHE A 189 -5.95 13.36 4.70
C PHE A 189 -6.10 12.53 3.42
N ILE A 190 -7.31 12.04 3.12
CA ILE A 190 -7.57 11.24 1.91
C ILE A 190 -7.27 12.07 0.65
N GLU A 191 -7.68 13.34 0.63
CA GLU A 191 -7.41 14.27 -0.48
C GLU A 191 -5.91 14.50 -0.67
N ARG A 192 -5.18 14.85 0.40
CA ARG A 192 -3.74 15.09 0.33
C ARG A 192 -2.94 13.83 0.00
N LEU A 193 -3.38 12.67 0.47
CA LEU A 193 -2.80 11.39 0.07
C LEU A 193 -3.02 11.14 -1.43
N GLN A 194 -4.21 11.41 -1.96
CA GLN A 194 -4.48 11.29 -3.40
C GLN A 194 -3.62 12.26 -4.23
N GLU A 195 -3.48 13.51 -3.79
CA GLU A 195 -2.59 14.49 -4.44
C GLU A 195 -1.13 14.03 -4.42
N TRP A 196 -0.66 13.47 -3.31
CA TRP A 196 0.69 12.91 -3.20
C TRP A 196 0.89 11.70 -4.12
N ILE A 197 -0.08 10.77 -4.19
CA ILE A 197 -0.06 9.63 -5.11
C ILE A 197 0.13 10.09 -6.56
N ILE A 198 -0.60 11.12 -6.97
CA ILE A 198 -0.51 11.68 -8.32
C ILE A 198 0.83 12.39 -8.52
N SER A 199 1.31 13.14 -7.52
CA SER A 199 2.57 13.90 -7.65
C SER A 199 3.81 13.01 -7.77
N ILE A 200 3.79 11.80 -7.21
CA ILE A 200 4.84 10.79 -7.40
C ILE A 200 4.66 9.96 -8.69
N GLY A 201 3.62 10.26 -9.48
CA GLY A 201 3.40 9.74 -10.83
C GLY A 201 2.58 8.45 -10.92
N HIS A 202 1.85 8.07 -9.87
CA HIS A 202 0.85 7.00 -9.98
C HIS A 202 -0.45 7.51 -10.58
N VAL A 203 -1.26 6.59 -11.10
CA VAL A 203 -2.55 6.84 -11.75
C VAL A 203 -3.70 6.26 -10.95
N LYS A 204 -4.93 6.65 -11.25
CA LYS A 204 -6.12 6.29 -10.46
C LYS A 204 -6.82 5.04 -10.96
N THR A 205 -6.77 4.80 -12.27
CA THR A 205 -7.55 3.74 -12.92
C THR A 205 -6.66 2.81 -13.73
N VAL A 206 -7.20 1.63 -14.06
CA VAL A 206 -6.52 0.67 -14.95
C VAL A 206 -6.33 1.27 -16.34
N SER A 207 -7.31 2.02 -16.87
CA SER A 207 -7.24 2.67 -18.19
C SER A 207 -6.17 3.76 -18.29
N GLU A 208 -5.84 4.45 -17.21
CA GLU A 208 -4.76 5.44 -17.18
C GLU A 208 -3.37 4.79 -17.09
N CYS A 209 -3.28 3.48 -16.85
CA CYS A 209 -2.03 2.77 -16.62
C CYS A 209 -1.38 2.33 -17.93
N ASP A 210 -0.35 3.07 -18.36
CA ASP A 210 0.39 2.86 -19.61
C ASP A 210 1.09 1.49 -19.76
N HIS A 211 1.28 0.78 -18.66
CA HIS A 211 1.97 -0.50 -18.61
C HIS A 211 1.06 -1.67 -18.19
N ALA A 212 -0.25 -1.46 -18.16
CA ALA A 212 -1.19 -2.56 -18.13
C ALA A 212 -0.99 -3.46 -19.36
N LYS A 213 -0.85 -4.76 -19.15
CA LYS A 213 -0.56 -5.74 -20.21
C LYS A 213 -1.81 -6.18 -20.96
N LEU A 214 -2.99 -6.04 -20.34
CA LEU A 214 -4.27 -6.40 -20.92
C LEU A 214 -5.23 -5.21 -20.86
N PRO A 215 -6.02 -4.96 -21.91
CA PRO A 215 -7.08 -3.95 -21.87
C PRO A 215 -8.25 -4.44 -21.01
N ILE A 216 -9.02 -3.50 -20.49
CA ILE A 216 -10.30 -3.78 -19.82
C ILE A 216 -11.29 -4.34 -20.84
N LYS A 217 -12.01 -5.38 -20.45
CA LYS A 217 -13.09 -6.04 -21.20
C LYS A 217 -14.40 -5.99 -20.45
N GLU A 218 -15.49 -6.17 -21.18
CA GLU A 218 -16.82 -6.33 -20.59
C GLU A 218 -16.83 -7.51 -19.60
N GLY A 219 -17.33 -7.28 -18.39
CA GLY A 219 -17.38 -8.26 -17.32
C GLY A 219 -16.11 -8.38 -16.47
N ASP A 220 -15.04 -7.62 -16.75
CA ASP A 220 -13.80 -7.70 -15.97
C ASP A 220 -13.99 -7.26 -14.51
N LEU A 221 -14.89 -6.32 -14.24
CA LEU A 221 -15.24 -5.94 -12.85
C LEU A 221 -15.68 -7.18 -12.05
N GLU A 222 -16.66 -7.93 -12.56
CA GLU A 222 -17.18 -9.15 -11.91
C GLU A 222 -16.10 -10.23 -11.80
N LYS A 223 -15.29 -10.38 -12.84
CA LYS A 223 -14.18 -11.33 -12.86
C LYS A 223 -13.18 -11.04 -11.74
N VAL A 224 -12.73 -9.78 -11.62
CA VAL A 224 -11.72 -9.39 -10.62
C VAL A 224 -12.31 -9.45 -9.21
N VAL A 225 -13.58 -9.05 -9.00
CA VAL A 225 -14.29 -9.23 -7.73
C VAL A 225 -14.26 -10.70 -7.31
N LYS A 226 -14.62 -11.61 -8.22
CA LYS A 226 -14.57 -13.06 -7.96
C LYS A 226 -13.15 -13.55 -7.64
N MET A 227 -12.12 -13.08 -8.37
CA MET A 227 -10.73 -13.43 -8.07
C MET A 227 -10.33 -13.02 -6.65
N VAL A 228 -10.73 -11.82 -6.22
CA VAL A 228 -10.46 -11.34 -4.86
C VAL A 228 -11.13 -12.24 -3.83
N MET A 229 -12.43 -12.53 -3.99
CA MET A 229 -13.16 -13.37 -3.03
C MET A 229 -12.62 -14.80 -2.96
N VAL A 230 -12.34 -15.43 -4.11
CA VAL A 230 -11.78 -16.78 -4.19
C VAL A 230 -10.40 -16.85 -3.52
N SER A 231 -9.53 -15.85 -3.76
CA SER A 231 -8.20 -15.80 -3.13
C SER A 231 -8.25 -15.66 -1.59
N ASN A 232 -9.40 -15.23 -1.05
CA ASN A 232 -9.68 -15.10 0.37
C ASN A 232 -10.62 -16.20 0.90
N GLY A 233 -10.81 -17.29 0.15
CA GLY A 233 -11.60 -18.44 0.56
C GLY A 233 -13.10 -18.19 0.58
N ASP A 234 -13.59 -17.34 -0.33
CA ASP A 234 -15.00 -16.97 -0.54
C ASP A 234 -15.68 -16.45 0.74
N LYS A 235 -14.93 -15.69 1.54
CA LYS A 235 -15.39 -15.12 2.82
C LYS A 235 -14.98 -13.66 2.93
N PRO A 236 -15.73 -12.86 3.70
CA PRO A 236 -15.28 -11.53 4.08
C PRO A 236 -13.94 -11.58 4.81
N PHE A 237 -13.09 -10.61 4.52
CA PHE A 237 -11.70 -10.54 4.97
C PHE A 237 -11.36 -9.13 5.49
N GLY A 238 -10.09 -8.88 5.74
CA GLY A 238 -9.63 -7.62 6.28
C GLY A 238 -9.78 -7.54 7.80
N TYR A 239 -9.61 -6.33 8.35
CA TYR A 239 -9.82 -6.06 9.78
C TYR A 239 -11.23 -6.50 10.19
N GLU A 240 -11.32 -7.45 11.13
CA GLU A 240 -12.58 -8.01 11.65
C GLU A 240 -13.58 -8.44 10.55
N LYS A 241 -13.09 -8.89 9.39
CA LYS A 241 -13.91 -9.36 8.26
C LYS A 241 -14.83 -8.28 7.65
N MET A 242 -14.46 -7.00 7.78
CA MET A 242 -15.25 -5.87 7.26
C MET A 242 -15.22 -5.75 5.73
N VAL A 243 -14.26 -6.37 5.04
CA VAL A 243 -14.18 -6.32 3.57
C VAL A 243 -15.03 -7.44 2.99
N THR A 244 -16.27 -7.11 2.60
CA THR A 244 -17.21 -8.02 1.95
C THR A 244 -17.08 -7.95 0.42
N GLU A 245 -17.77 -8.86 -0.29
CA GLU A 245 -17.83 -8.81 -1.76
C GLU A 245 -18.37 -7.47 -2.28
N ASP A 246 -19.40 -6.92 -1.62
CA ASP A 246 -19.97 -5.62 -1.99
C ASP A 246 -18.96 -4.48 -1.84
N VAL A 247 -18.14 -4.51 -0.77
CA VAL A 247 -17.05 -3.54 -0.59
C VAL A 247 -16.01 -3.66 -1.69
N VAL A 248 -15.60 -4.90 -2.01
CA VAL A 248 -14.64 -5.15 -3.10
C VAL A 248 -15.18 -4.63 -4.43
N ARG A 249 -16.46 -4.88 -4.71
CA ARG A 249 -17.16 -4.42 -5.91
C ARG A 249 -17.24 -2.90 -5.98
N GLU A 250 -17.61 -2.24 -4.90
CA GLU A 250 -17.66 -0.78 -4.81
C GLU A 250 -16.28 -0.16 -5.09
N VAL A 251 -15.23 -0.69 -4.47
CA VAL A 251 -13.85 -0.21 -4.65
C VAL A 251 -13.39 -0.41 -6.09
N LEU A 252 -13.55 -1.62 -6.64
CA LEU A 252 -13.10 -1.94 -7.99
C LEU A 252 -13.89 -1.20 -9.08
N SER A 253 -15.17 -0.88 -8.84
CA SER A 253 -15.99 -0.13 -9.80
C SER A 253 -15.48 1.29 -10.09
N GLN A 254 -14.66 1.84 -9.18
CA GLN A 254 -14.03 3.15 -9.34
C GLN A 254 -12.67 3.07 -10.07
N ILE A 255 -12.12 1.86 -10.24
CA ILE A 255 -10.74 1.62 -10.70
C ILE A 255 -10.73 0.95 -12.08
N ILE A 256 -11.62 -0.02 -12.30
CA ILE A 256 -11.79 -0.74 -13.56
C ILE A 256 -12.82 0.01 -14.40
N VAL A 257 -12.37 1.16 -14.94
CA VAL A 257 -13.14 2.05 -15.82
C VAL A 257 -12.32 2.43 -17.04
#